data_AF-A0A1M5A5X7-F1
#
_entry.id   AF-A0A1M5A5X7-F1
#
_cell.length_a   1.000
_cell.length_b   1.000
_cell.length_c   1.000
_cell.angle_alpha   90.00
_cell.angle_beta   90.00
_cell.angle_gamma   90.00
#
_symmetry.space_group_name_H-M   'P 1'
#
loop_
_entity.id
_entity.type
_entity.pdbx_description
1 polymer ?
#
loop_
_entity_poly.entity_id
_entity_poly.type
_entity_poly.pdbx_seq_one_letter_code
_entity_poly.pdbx_strand_id
1 'polypeptide(L)' 'MPNPKRRHSQQRSAKRRTHYKAVAATLTTDKATGETHVRHRAHVSEGKLYYKGQVVAETSPIKK' A
#
# COMPACT_ATOMS: atom_id res chain seq x y z
N MET A 1 36.91 -15.62 -3.32
CA MET A 1 35.69 -14.92 -2.85
C MET A 1 35.75 -14.71 -1.36
N PRO A 2 35.24 -13.59 -0.82
CA PRO A 2 35.18 -13.37 0.62
C PRO A 2 34.10 -14.27 1.25
N ASN A 3 34.52 -15.18 2.13
CA ASN A 3 33.62 -16.06 2.87
C ASN A 3 33.51 -15.60 4.33
N PRO A 4 32.34 -15.65 4.97
CA PRO A 4 32.20 -15.27 6.37
C PRO A 4 33.00 -16.22 7.27
N LYS A 5 33.98 -15.67 8.01
CA LYS A 5 34.83 -16.45 8.92
C LYS A 5 34.07 -17.05 10.10
N ARG A 6 32.99 -16.39 10.54
CA ARG A 6 32.16 -16.80 11.69
C ARG A 6 30.69 -16.49 11.46
N ARG A 7 29.81 -17.24 12.12
CA ARG A 7 28.38 -16.96 12.20
C ARG A 7 28.13 -15.65 12.96
N HIS A 8 27.22 -14.81 12.48
CA HIS A 8 26.76 -13.64 13.23
C HIS A 8 25.91 -14.04 14.43
N SER A 9 26.06 -13.32 15.55
CA SER A 9 25.20 -13.51 16.71
C SER A 9 23.73 -13.18 16.38
N GLN A 10 22.81 -13.77 17.14
CA GLN A 10 21.38 -13.47 16.99
C GLN A 10 21.09 -12.00 17.28
N GLN A 11 21.75 -11.42 18.28
CA GLN A 11 21.64 -10.00 18.60
C GLN A 11 22.06 -9.10 17.42
N ARG A 12 23.17 -9.40 16.75
CA ARG A 12 23.62 -8.63 15.57
C ARG A 12 22.63 -8.75 14.41
N SER A 13 22.12 -9.95 14.17
CA SER A 13 21.15 -10.20 13.09
C SER A 13 19.81 -9.50 13.37
N ALA A 14 19.35 -9.50 14.62
CA ALA A 14 18.15 -8.79 15.05
C ALA A 14 18.32 -7.26 14.91
N LYS A 15 19.44 -6.71 15.40
CA LYS A 15 19.79 -5.29 15.25
C LYS A 15 19.87 -4.86 13.77
N ARG A 16 20.39 -5.70 12.88
CA ARG A 16 20.42 -5.39 11.43
C ARG A 16 19.01 -5.30 10.82
N ARG A 17 18.05 -6.09 11.31
CA ARG A 17 16.67 -6.17 10.79
C ARG A 17 15.72 -5.12 11.38
N THR A 18 16.19 -4.21 12.24
CA THR A 18 15.34 -3.18 12.86
C THR A 18 14.72 -2.22 11.85
N HIS A 19 15.41 -1.96 10.73
CA HIS A 19 14.94 -1.04 9.69
C HIS A 19 14.12 -1.71 8.58
N TYR A 20 14.08 -3.05 8.54
CA TYR A 20 13.26 -3.79 7.58
C TYR A 20 11.82 -3.88 8.09
N LYS A 21 11.08 -2.78 7.92
CA LYS A 21 9.70 -2.62 8.41
C LYS A 21 8.76 -2.31 7.25
N ALA A 22 7.57 -2.91 7.27
CA ALA A 22 6.50 -2.56 6.35
C ALA A 22 5.94 -1.19 6.74
N VAL A 23 5.77 -0.32 5.74
CA VAL A 23 5.10 0.98 5.92
C VAL A 23 3.64 0.81 5.53
N ALA A 24 2.73 1.21 6.42
CA ALA A 24 1.31 1.19 6.13
C ALA A 24 0.97 2.25 5.06
N ALA A 25 0.11 1.89 4.11
CA ALA A 25 -0.36 2.83 3.11
C ALA A 25 -1.27 3.89 3.75
N THR A 26 -1.20 5.12 3.25
CA THR A 26 -2.12 6.19 3.66
C THR A 26 -3.49 5.97 3.02
N LEU A 27 -4.46 5.53 3.83
CA LEU A 27 -5.83 5.29 3.41
C LEU A 27 -6.75 6.45 3.84
N THR A 28 -7.71 6.79 2.99
CA THR A 28 -8.77 7.76 3.25
C THR A 28 -10.12 7.17 2.88
N THR A 29 -11.17 7.56 3.59
CA THR A 29 -12.55 7.20 3.24
C THR A 29 -13.06 8.13 2.14
N ASP A 30 -13.75 7.57 1.15
CA ASP A 30 -14.48 8.38 0.18
C ASP A 30 -15.78 8.91 0.78
N LYS A 31 -16.15 10.13 0.41
CA LYS A 31 -17.34 10.79 0.95
C LYS A 31 -18.63 10.30 0.29
N ALA A 32 -18.57 9.85 -0.98
CA ALA A 32 -19.76 9.45 -1.73
C ALA A 32 -20.09 7.97 -1.52
N THR A 33 -19.07 7.11 -1.56
CA THR A 33 -19.28 5.65 -1.48
C THR A 33 -19.01 5.06 -0.10
N GLY A 34 -18.31 5.79 0.78
CA GLY A 34 -17.89 5.30 2.09
C GLY A 34 -16.75 4.29 2.05
N GLU A 35 -16.24 3.92 0.86
CA GLU A 35 -15.16 2.95 0.71
C GLU A 35 -13.79 3.55 1.07
N THR A 36 -12.90 2.70 1.60
CA THR A 36 -11.51 3.09 1.90
C THR A 36 -10.66 2.96 0.64
N HIS A 37 -9.95 4.03 0.31
CA HIS A 37 -9.07 4.11 -0.86
C HIS A 37 -7.72 4.72 -0.50
N VAL A 38 -6.72 4.47 -1.35
CA VAL A 38 -5.40 5.10 -1.19
C VAL A 38 -5.53 6.60 -1.43
N ARG A 39 -5.01 7.41 -0.51
CA ARG A 39 -5.11 8.86 -0.58
C ARG A 39 -4.60 9.39 -1.93
N HIS A 40 -5.34 10.34 -2.50
CA HIS A 40 -5.05 10.97 -3.79
C HIS A 40 -5.07 10.00 -5.00
N ARG A 41 -5.74 8.85 -4.89
CA ARG A 41 -5.99 7.95 -6.01
C ARG A 41 -7.49 7.79 -6.23
N ALA A 42 -7.88 7.60 -7.49
CA ALA A 42 -9.23 7.20 -7.82
C ALA A 42 -9.44 5.72 -7.46
N HIS A 43 -10.64 5.35 -7.05
CA HIS A 43 -11.03 3.97 -6.75
C HIS A 43 -12.27 3.58 -7.52
N VAL A 44 -12.45 2.27 -7.69
CA VAL A 44 -13.59 1.72 -8.41
C VAL A 44 -14.61 1.23 -7.38
N SER A 45 -15.79 1.86 -7.39
CA SER A 45 -16.95 1.46 -6.58
C SER A 45 -18.09 1.17 -7.54
N GLU A 46 -18.76 0.03 -7.37
CA GLU A 46 -19.93 -0.36 -8.19
C GLU A 46 -19.73 -0.25 -9.73
N GLY A 47 -18.50 -0.48 -10.21
CA GLY A 47 -18.17 -0.45 -11.64
C GLY A 47 -17.88 0.96 -12.21
N LYS A 48 -18.05 2.01 -11.41
CA LYS A 48 -17.72 3.39 -11.75
C LYS A 48 -16.43 3.83 -11.08
N LEU A 49 -15.71 4.76 -11.71
CA LEU A 49 -14.47 5.32 -11.17
C LEU A 49 -14.78 6.58 -10.35
N TYR A 50 -14.44 6.58 -9.07
CA TYR A 50 -14.67 7.68 -8.15
C TYR A 50 -13.36 8.37 -7.75
N TYR A 51 -13.41 9.69 -7.62
CA TYR A 51 -12.34 10.49 -7.03
C TYR A 51 -12.93 11.71 -6.34
N LYS A 52 -12.51 11.97 -5.11
CA LYS A 52 -13.01 13.11 -4.31
C LYS A 52 -14.56 13.17 -4.25
N GLY A 53 -15.23 12.02 -4.19
CA GLY A 53 -16.69 11.94 -4.17
C GLY A 53 -17.41 12.24 -5.50
N GLN A 54 -16.68 12.37 -6.61
CA GLN A 54 -17.25 12.57 -7.95
C GLN A 54 -17.01 11.35 -8.84
N VAL A 55 -17.96 11.05 -9.74
CA VAL A 55 -17.79 10.05 -10.79
C VAL A 55 -16.88 10.64 -11.86
N VAL A 56 -15.69 10.08 -12.02
CA VAL A 56 -14.71 10.47 -13.04
C VAL A 56 -14.98 9.73 -14.35
N ALA A 57 -15.43 8.48 -14.27
CA ALA A 57 -15.80 7.67 -15.42
C ALA A 57 -16.95 6.72 -15.07
N GLU A 58 -17.94 6.63 -15.97
CA GLU A 58 -19.09 5.72 -15.81
C GLU A 58 -18.71 4.25 -16.03
N THR A 59 -17.64 4.00 -16.79
CA THR A 59 -17.08 2.67 -16.98
C THR A 59 -15.67 2.66 -16.42
N SER A 60 -15.42 1.79 -15.44
CA SER A 60 -14.06 1.57 -14.92
C SER A 60 -13.15 1.03 -16.03
N PRO A 61 -12.00 1.68 -16.32
CA PRO A 61 -11.01 1.15 -17.25
C PRO A 61 -10.26 -0.07 -16.70
N ILE A 62 -10.39 -0.36 -15.41
CA ILE A 62 -9.80 -1.52 -14.75
C ILE A 62 -10.85 -2.64 -14.76
N LYS A 63 -10.58 -3.71 -15.52
CA LYS A 63 -11.31 -4.99 -15.39
C LYS A 63 -10.86 -5.64 -14.08
N LYS A 64 -11.82 -5.91 -13.18
CA LYS A 64 -11.61 -6.79 -12.02
C LYS A 64 -11.28 -8.20 -12.49
#